data_AF-A0A9D4TUF9-F1
#
_entry.id   AF-A0A9D4TUF9-F1
#
_cell.length_a   1.000
_cell.length_b   1.000
_cell.length_c   1.000
_cell.angle_alpha   90.00
_cell.angle_beta   90.00
_cell.angle_gamma   90.00
#
_symmetry.space_group_name_H-M   'P 1'
#
loop_
_entity.id
_entity.type
_entity.pdbx_description
1 polymer ?
#
loop_
_entity_poly.entity_id
_entity_poly.type
_entity_poly.pdbx_seq_one_letter_code
_entity_poly.pdbx_strand_id
1 'polypeptide(L)'
;MLAATARLNSLAFRARVQYPRTRCCASMSQPVPAQSTLRRQVVTAFVQRPSDAAVLLVLRSDKVGTYQHKWGAVSGGIEGEGESPVSRAQQEIVEETGLTADQVTLVRSGRPLAVNDGRLHFCVHPFLFCLRPEHCKAQATLNWENEGAAWVAPEAIPGLNAVPLLWETYRHLHLPIAHEAAVQRLLSDRQSGATQLAATALGELQQAAKALAEAEAEAGSDATPGGGAAGGSEVGGGGEAALQDLCSLGYHLAVARPSMAAVANSVAAVLAATQEELQARAGTGSVTVREVTSVLQTAAAAEQHRLATAAAELSQQATAVLAELSAAHGSKQELAVMTLSYSSSVLAALKAFAAQGRKLHVTVCESRPLCEGVQLAGVLAGAGIQCTLITDAQAAVFIDRCQAVLVGADAVTPTAAVNKVGTCLLALAARHFGVPVYALADSGKLSPGPLEALAHPGLAAPQQEEEEKAAGEVTVAWNQAAPGVAVRNVYFEPTPLELVTALITESGKLERGAIAAAVHKRRELYKAAFQLC
;
A
#
# COMPACT_ATOMS: atom_id res chain seq x y z
N MET A 1 6.50 55.44 -56.67
CA MET A 1 6.69 54.50 -55.54
C MET A 1 6.56 53.05 -56.04
N LEU A 2 7.17 52.63 -57.16
CA LEU A 2 8.58 52.25 -57.35
C LEU A 2 9.20 51.38 -56.23
N ALA A 3 9.09 50.07 -56.43
CA ALA A 3 10.06 48.97 -56.27
C ALA A 3 11.22 49.08 -55.25
N ALA A 4 11.38 48.03 -54.44
CA ALA A 4 12.60 47.18 -54.35
C ALA A 4 12.44 46.18 -53.17
N THR A 5 12.21 44.87 -53.35
CA THR A 5 13.17 43.78 -53.66
C THR A 5 14.53 43.84 -52.97
N ALA A 6 14.80 42.88 -52.06
CA ALA A 6 15.84 41.82 -52.15
C ALA A 6 16.03 41.19 -50.75
N ARG A 7 15.70 39.91 -50.49
CA ARG A 7 16.43 38.64 -50.82
C ARG A 7 17.85 38.64 -50.24
N LEU A 8 18.27 37.67 -49.43
CA LEU A 8 18.61 36.25 -49.68
C LEU A 8 18.98 35.66 -48.28
N ASN A 9 18.97 34.38 -47.92
CA ASN A 9 18.92 33.12 -48.63
C ASN A 9 18.66 31.97 -47.63
N SER A 10 18.01 30.91 -48.13
CA SER A 10 18.18 29.49 -47.80
C SER A 10 18.76 29.06 -46.46
N LEU A 11 18.00 28.29 -45.68
CA LEU A 11 18.39 26.92 -45.35
C LEU A 11 17.15 26.11 -44.99
N ALA A 12 16.82 25.18 -45.89
CA ALA A 12 15.80 24.18 -45.68
C ALA A 12 16.23 23.24 -44.55
N PHE A 13 15.42 23.09 -43.51
CA PHE A 13 15.49 21.93 -42.63
C PHE A 13 14.15 21.19 -42.69
N ARG A 14 13.93 20.49 -43.81
CA ARG A 14 13.06 19.31 -43.83
C ARG A 14 13.81 18.18 -43.12
N ALA A 15 13.73 18.11 -41.80
CA ALA A 15 13.96 16.86 -41.10
C ALA A 15 12.62 16.13 -40.98
N ARG A 16 12.31 15.28 -41.96
CA ARG A 16 11.38 14.17 -41.74
C ARG A 16 12.03 13.29 -40.70
N VAL A 17 11.57 13.33 -39.46
CA VAL A 17 11.88 12.30 -38.47
C VAL A 17 11.13 11.05 -38.91
N GLN A 18 11.78 10.24 -39.74
CA GLN A 18 11.41 8.83 -39.89
C GLN A 18 11.77 8.14 -38.57
N TYR A 19 10.75 7.78 -37.79
CA TYR A 19 10.95 6.77 -36.76
C TYR A 19 11.42 5.48 -37.46
N PRO A 20 12.57 4.90 -37.10
CA PRO A 20 12.86 3.53 -37.51
C PRO A 20 11.77 2.65 -36.90
N ARG A 21 10.93 2.06 -37.77
CA ARG A 21 10.16 0.87 -37.40
C ARG A 21 11.19 -0.22 -37.09
N THR A 22 11.56 -0.35 -35.84
CA THR A 22 12.29 -1.54 -35.37
C THR A 22 11.40 -2.73 -35.65
N ARG A 23 11.85 -3.56 -36.62
CA ARG A 23 11.32 -4.89 -36.85
C ARG A 23 11.42 -5.64 -35.53
N CYS A 24 10.27 -6.03 -34.98
CA CYS A 24 10.17 -7.11 -34.01
C CYS A 24 10.84 -8.34 -34.64
N CYS A 25 12.07 -8.63 -34.26
CA CYS A 25 12.62 -9.97 -34.43
C CYS A 25 11.86 -10.85 -33.46
N ALA A 26 10.89 -11.60 -33.99
CA ALA A 26 10.30 -12.74 -33.34
C ALA A 26 11.43 -13.76 -33.09
N SER A 27 11.98 -13.79 -31.87
CA SER A 27 12.63 -14.99 -31.37
C SER A 27 11.54 -15.90 -30.83
N MET A 28 11.46 -17.07 -31.44
CA MET A 28 10.51 -18.13 -31.11
C MET A 28 10.74 -18.58 -29.67
N SER A 29 9.91 -18.11 -28.75
CA SER A 29 9.72 -18.78 -27.46
C SER A 29 8.96 -20.08 -27.72
N GLN A 30 9.62 -21.20 -27.45
CA GLN A 30 8.93 -22.48 -27.44
C GLN A 30 7.84 -22.46 -26.36
N PRO A 31 6.64 -23.01 -26.61
CA PRO A 31 5.62 -23.09 -25.59
C PRO A 31 6.07 -24.11 -24.53
N VAL A 32 6.35 -23.60 -23.32
CA VAL A 32 6.33 -24.42 -22.12
C VAL A 32 4.90 -24.97 -21.98
N PRO A 33 4.69 -26.29 -21.78
CA PRO A 33 3.35 -26.83 -21.69
C PRO A 33 2.71 -26.35 -20.39
N ALA A 34 1.85 -25.33 -20.50
CA ALA A 34 0.99 -24.90 -19.41
C ALA A 34 -0.21 -25.85 -19.34
N GLN A 35 -0.12 -26.88 -18.51
CA GLN A 35 -1.32 -27.36 -17.83
C GLN A 35 -1.55 -26.44 -16.63
N SER A 36 -2.01 -25.21 -16.89
CA SER A 36 -2.64 -24.40 -15.85
C SER A 36 -4.08 -24.87 -15.73
N THR A 37 -4.42 -25.52 -14.61
CA THR A 37 -5.81 -25.54 -14.15
C THR A 37 -6.19 -24.09 -13.89
N LEU A 38 -6.88 -23.45 -14.83
CA LEU A 38 -7.35 -22.07 -14.73
C LEU A 38 -8.20 -21.94 -13.46
N ARG A 39 -7.66 -21.23 -12.47
CA ARG A 39 -8.32 -20.98 -11.20
C ARG A 39 -9.41 -19.92 -11.43
N ARG A 40 -10.68 -20.32 -11.33
CA ARG A 40 -11.80 -19.39 -11.55
C ARG A 40 -11.77 -18.30 -10.47
N GLN A 41 -11.84 -17.05 -10.91
CA GLN A 41 -11.89 -15.89 -10.01
C GLN A 41 -13.35 -15.68 -9.58
N VAL A 42 -13.58 -15.55 -8.28
CA VAL A 42 -14.92 -15.41 -7.68
C VAL A 42 -14.88 -14.30 -6.65
N VAL A 43 -15.94 -13.52 -6.53
CA VAL A 43 -16.12 -12.53 -5.47
C VAL A 43 -17.04 -13.12 -4.39
N THR A 44 -16.82 -12.73 -3.14
CA THR A 44 -17.72 -13.07 -2.03
C THR A 44 -17.95 -11.83 -1.19
N ALA A 45 -19.19 -11.34 -1.16
CA ALA A 45 -19.60 -10.11 -0.52
C ALA A 45 -20.48 -10.39 0.70
N PHE A 46 -20.02 -9.98 1.87
CA PHE A 46 -20.79 -9.96 3.09
C PHE A 46 -21.42 -8.58 3.25
N VAL A 47 -22.75 -8.53 3.41
CA VAL A 47 -23.45 -7.28 3.75
C VAL A 47 -23.71 -7.30 5.26
N GLN A 48 -23.16 -6.33 5.99
CA GLN A 48 -23.30 -6.20 7.43
C GLN A 48 -24.41 -5.22 7.79
N ARG A 49 -25.14 -5.54 8.86
CA ARG A 49 -26.12 -4.64 9.46
C ARG A 49 -25.44 -3.76 10.54
N PRO A 50 -25.62 -2.44 10.50
CA PRO A 50 -24.91 -1.54 11.41
C PRO A 50 -25.33 -1.66 12.88
N SER A 51 -26.52 -2.17 13.18
CA SER A 51 -27.06 -2.22 14.55
C SER A 51 -26.39 -3.27 15.44
N ASP A 52 -25.97 -4.40 14.87
CA ASP A 52 -25.53 -5.58 15.61
C ASP A 52 -24.42 -6.37 14.92
N ALA A 53 -23.84 -5.82 13.84
CA ALA A 53 -22.79 -6.43 13.06
C ALA A 53 -23.13 -7.81 12.44
N ALA A 54 -24.41 -8.21 12.45
CA ALA A 54 -24.84 -9.43 11.77
C ALA A 54 -24.62 -9.29 10.26
N VAL A 55 -24.20 -10.38 9.61
CA VAL A 55 -23.98 -10.44 8.17
C VAL A 55 -25.11 -11.18 7.46
N LEU A 56 -25.48 -10.68 6.29
CA LEU A 56 -26.43 -11.33 5.40
C LEU A 56 -25.78 -12.56 4.77
N LEU A 57 -26.31 -13.74 5.07
CA LEU A 57 -26.01 -14.99 4.39
C LEU A 57 -27.21 -15.43 3.57
N VAL A 58 -26.94 -16.09 2.46
CA VAL A 58 -27.94 -16.64 1.53
C VAL A 58 -27.83 -18.16 1.49
N LEU A 59 -28.97 -18.83 1.40
CA LEU A 59 -29.08 -20.27 1.24
C LEU A 59 -29.25 -20.58 -0.25
N ARG A 60 -28.25 -21.25 -0.83
CA ARG A 60 -28.20 -21.55 -2.27
C ARG A 60 -29.30 -22.53 -2.66
N SER A 61 -30.01 -22.25 -3.76
CA SER A 61 -31.12 -23.08 -4.25
C SER A 61 -30.64 -24.39 -4.91
N ASP A 62 -31.57 -25.25 -5.31
CA ASP A 62 -31.31 -26.43 -6.13
C ASP A 62 -30.97 -26.10 -7.60
N LYS A 63 -31.19 -24.85 -8.03
CA LYS A 63 -31.02 -24.39 -9.42
C LYS A 63 -29.59 -23.99 -9.76
N VAL A 64 -28.74 -23.71 -8.78
CA VAL A 64 -27.34 -23.32 -9.01
C VAL A 64 -26.46 -24.55 -9.31
N GLY A 65 -25.39 -24.33 -10.08
CA GLY A 65 -24.51 -25.43 -10.53
C GLY A 65 -23.58 -26.01 -9.47
N THR A 66 -23.34 -25.31 -8.35
CA THR A 66 -22.40 -25.71 -7.29
C THR A 66 -22.92 -25.37 -5.90
N TYR A 67 -22.59 -26.22 -4.92
CA TYR A 67 -22.89 -26.04 -3.49
C TYR A 67 -24.38 -25.77 -3.17
N GLN A 68 -25.29 -26.51 -3.80
CA GLN A 68 -26.74 -26.45 -3.55
C GLN A 68 -27.06 -26.69 -2.07
N HIS A 69 -28.07 -26.00 -1.53
CA HIS A 69 -28.55 -26.08 -0.15
C HIS A 69 -27.49 -25.79 0.93
N LYS A 70 -26.44 -25.06 0.57
CA LYS A 70 -25.40 -24.58 1.50
C LYS A 70 -25.54 -23.09 1.73
N TRP A 71 -25.24 -22.66 2.94
CA TRP A 71 -25.12 -21.24 3.27
C TRP A 71 -23.87 -20.64 2.64
N GLY A 72 -24.02 -19.46 2.06
CA GLY A 72 -22.94 -18.65 1.50
C GLY A 72 -23.16 -17.17 1.79
N ALA A 73 -22.17 -16.37 1.45
CA ALA A 73 -22.37 -14.95 1.20
C ALA A 73 -22.75 -14.75 -0.28
N VAL A 74 -23.08 -13.52 -0.65
CA VAL A 74 -23.37 -13.16 -2.05
C VAL A 74 -22.11 -13.37 -2.89
N SER A 75 -22.19 -14.11 -3.99
CA SER A 75 -20.99 -14.59 -4.69
C SER A 75 -21.18 -14.80 -6.19
N GLY A 76 -20.28 -14.21 -6.98
CA GLY A 76 -20.31 -14.31 -8.44
C GLY A 76 -18.94 -14.53 -9.08
N GLY A 77 -18.94 -15.05 -10.31
CA GLY A 77 -17.73 -15.21 -11.10
C GLY A 77 -17.26 -13.89 -11.71
N ILE A 78 -15.94 -13.70 -11.81
CA ILE A 78 -15.37 -12.61 -12.61
C ILE A 78 -15.15 -13.17 -14.02
N GLU A 79 -15.89 -12.64 -15.01
CA GLU A 79 -16.00 -13.24 -16.34
C GLU A 79 -15.41 -12.36 -17.46
N GLY A 80 -15.15 -11.07 -17.19
CA GLY A 80 -14.57 -10.13 -18.17
C GLY A 80 -13.09 -9.80 -17.95
N GLU A 81 -12.32 -9.65 -19.04
CA GLU A 81 -10.99 -9.05 -18.98
C GLU A 81 -11.09 -7.58 -18.52
N GLY A 82 -10.44 -7.24 -17.41
CA GLY A 82 -10.44 -5.87 -16.85
C GLY A 82 -11.63 -5.54 -15.95
N GLU A 83 -12.50 -6.52 -15.65
CA GLU A 83 -13.59 -6.33 -14.69
C GLU A 83 -13.07 -6.13 -13.26
N SER A 84 -13.58 -5.10 -12.58
CA SER A 84 -13.25 -4.82 -11.19
C SER A 84 -13.93 -5.82 -10.24
N PRO A 85 -13.18 -6.50 -9.36
CA PRO A 85 -13.75 -7.40 -8.34
C PRO A 85 -14.82 -6.74 -7.45
N VAL A 86 -14.67 -5.47 -7.08
CA VAL A 86 -15.69 -4.78 -6.26
C VAL A 86 -16.91 -4.40 -7.07
N SER A 87 -16.75 -3.95 -8.31
CA SER A 87 -17.91 -3.65 -9.16
C SER A 87 -18.72 -4.91 -9.40
N ARG A 88 -18.05 -6.05 -9.60
CA ARG A 88 -18.68 -7.36 -9.64
C ARG A 88 -19.38 -7.68 -8.31
N ALA A 89 -18.71 -7.54 -7.17
CA ALA A 89 -19.33 -7.77 -5.86
C ALA A 89 -20.58 -6.89 -5.60
N GLN A 90 -20.54 -5.62 -6.01
CA GLN A 90 -21.69 -4.72 -5.95
C GLN A 90 -22.83 -5.18 -6.85
N GLN A 91 -22.52 -5.62 -8.07
CA GLN A 91 -23.48 -6.15 -9.01
C GLN A 91 -24.16 -7.40 -8.46
N GLU A 92 -23.40 -8.35 -7.92
CA GLU A 92 -23.94 -9.58 -7.31
C GLU A 92 -24.84 -9.24 -6.09
N ILE A 93 -24.50 -8.23 -5.29
CA ILE A 93 -25.40 -7.76 -4.21
C ILE A 93 -26.75 -7.33 -4.77
N VAL A 94 -26.76 -6.53 -5.84
CA VAL A 94 -28.01 -6.09 -6.47
C VAL A 94 -28.78 -7.27 -7.06
N GLU A 95 -28.09 -8.16 -7.77
CA GLU A 95 -28.70 -9.28 -8.49
C GLU A 95 -29.25 -10.37 -7.56
N GLU A 96 -28.50 -10.74 -6.52
CA GLU A 96 -28.87 -11.83 -5.61
C GLU A 96 -29.80 -11.38 -4.47
N THR A 97 -29.73 -10.10 -4.06
CA THR A 97 -30.43 -9.63 -2.85
C THR A 97 -31.41 -8.48 -3.09
N GLY A 98 -31.39 -7.86 -4.28
CA GLY A 98 -32.22 -6.69 -4.57
C GLY A 98 -31.83 -5.42 -3.80
N LEU A 99 -30.78 -5.45 -2.98
CA LEU A 99 -30.21 -4.27 -2.32
C LEU A 99 -29.53 -3.39 -3.37
N THR A 100 -29.82 -2.10 -3.36
CA THR A 100 -29.29 -1.17 -4.36
C THR A 100 -27.95 -0.56 -3.93
N ALA A 101 -27.17 -0.05 -4.90
CA ALA A 101 -25.85 0.53 -4.64
C ALA A 101 -25.87 1.76 -3.72
N ASP A 102 -27.01 2.46 -3.60
CA ASP A 102 -27.22 3.55 -2.64
C ASP A 102 -27.54 3.07 -1.22
N GLN A 103 -27.92 1.80 -1.04
CA GLN A 103 -28.24 1.23 0.27
C GLN A 103 -27.03 0.65 0.99
N VAL A 104 -25.99 0.29 0.26
CA VAL A 104 -24.78 -0.33 0.79
C VAL A 104 -23.54 0.53 0.55
N THR A 105 -22.59 0.46 1.46
CA THR A 105 -21.28 1.11 1.33
C THR A 105 -20.20 0.05 1.52
N LEU A 106 -19.21 0.01 0.63
CA LEU A 106 -18.04 -0.84 0.82
C LEU A 106 -17.30 -0.36 2.08
N VAL A 107 -17.13 -1.26 3.05
CA VAL A 107 -16.38 -1.01 4.27
C VAL A 107 -14.95 -1.51 4.12
N ARG A 108 -14.79 -2.71 3.56
CA ARG A 108 -13.50 -3.40 3.56
C ARG A 108 -13.41 -4.41 2.43
N SER A 109 -12.19 -4.69 2.02
CA SER A 109 -11.85 -5.80 1.17
C SER A 109 -10.85 -6.67 1.93
N GLY A 110 -10.82 -7.98 1.70
CA GLY A 110 -9.89 -8.89 2.37
C GLY A 110 -8.84 -9.42 1.39
N ARG A 111 -7.90 -10.22 1.90
CA ARG A 111 -6.91 -10.88 1.04
C ARG A 111 -7.60 -11.97 0.21
N PRO A 112 -7.34 -12.07 -1.12
CA PRO A 112 -7.87 -13.18 -1.89
C PRO A 112 -7.36 -14.52 -1.37
N LEU A 113 -8.27 -15.48 -1.22
CA LEU A 113 -7.96 -16.79 -0.67
C LEU A 113 -8.21 -17.92 -1.65
N ALA A 114 -7.45 -18.97 -1.40
CA ALA A 114 -7.31 -20.12 -2.24
C ALA A 114 -8.28 -21.22 -1.81
N VAL A 115 -9.40 -21.41 -2.52
CA VAL A 115 -10.35 -22.48 -2.19
C VAL A 115 -10.15 -23.65 -3.16
N ASN A 116 -9.88 -24.83 -2.61
CA ASN A 116 -9.81 -26.09 -3.34
C ASN A 116 -10.58 -27.15 -2.55
N ASP A 117 -11.68 -27.65 -3.11
CA ASP A 117 -12.50 -28.70 -2.52
C ASP A 117 -12.23 -30.09 -3.13
N GLY A 118 -11.17 -30.22 -3.93
CA GLY A 118 -10.79 -31.42 -4.67
C GLY A 118 -11.47 -31.55 -6.04
N ARG A 119 -12.53 -30.78 -6.32
CA ARG A 119 -13.27 -30.79 -7.59
C ARG A 119 -13.19 -29.45 -8.33
N LEU A 120 -13.18 -28.35 -7.59
CA LEU A 120 -13.22 -26.99 -8.08
C LEU A 120 -12.13 -26.15 -7.42
N HIS A 121 -11.48 -25.32 -8.23
CA HIS A 121 -10.34 -24.51 -7.81
C HIS A 121 -10.70 -23.03 -8.01
N PHE A 122 -10.98 -22.33 -6.92
CA PHE A 122 -11.39 -20.93 -6.92
C PHE A 122 -10.33 -20.03 -6.27
N CYS A 123 -10.23 -18.80 -6.77
CA CYS A 123 -9.61 -17.68 -6.06
C CYS A 123 -10.74 -16.76 -5.62
N VAL A 124 -11.03 -16.72 -4.33
CA VAL A 124 -12.13 -15.94 -3.76
C VAL A 124 -11.61 -14.58 -3.34
N HIS A 125 -12.26 -13.51 -3.80
CA HIS A 125 -12.00 -12.12 -3.42
C HIS A 125 -13.08 -11.68 -2.42
N PRO A 126 -12.73 -11.57 -1.12
CA PRO A 126 -13.69 -11.24 -0.08
C PRO A 126 -13.93 -9.72 0.04
N PHE A 127 -15.20 -9.34 0.26
CA PHE A 127 -15.63 -7.96 0.49
C PHE A 127 -16.63 -7.85 1.66
N LEU A 128 -16.50 -6.78 2.43
CA LEU A 128 -17.45 -6.38 3.47
C LEU A 128 -18.11 -5.08 3.05
N PHE A 129 -19.41 -5.14 2.88
CA PHE A 129 -20.30 -4.00 2.71
C PHE A 129 -21.08 -3.78 4.01
N CYS A 130 -21.56 -2.57 4.25
CA CYS A 130 -22.47 -2.28 5.34
C CYS A 130 -23.68 -1.52 4.81
N LEU A 131 -24.87 -1.87 5.33
CA LEU A 131 -26.07 -1.09 5.09
C LEU A 131 -25.88 0.32 5.66
N ARG A 132 -26.30 1.33 4.89
CA ARG A 132 -26.33 2.69 5.42
C ARG A 132 -27.33 2.77 6.57
N PRO A 133 -27.09 3.60 7.61
CA PRO A 133 -27.96 3.69 8.78
C PRO A 133 -29.44 3.93 8.44
N GLU A 134 -29.73 4.75 7.44
CA GLU A 134 -31.07 5.04 6.91
C GLU A 134 -31.78 3.81 6.30
N HIS A 135 -31.02 2.79 5.90
CA HIS A 135 -31.48 1.55 5.28
C HIS A 135 -31.28 0.31 6.17
N CYS A 136 -31.02 0.49 7.47
CA CYS A 136 -30.72 -0.62 8.40
C CYS A 136 -31.82 -1.69 8.54
N LYS A 137 -33.04 -1.41 8.05
CA LYS A 137 -34.19 -2.34 8.03
C LYS A 137 -34.47 -2.94 6.65
N ALA A 138 -33.63 -2.68 5.65
CA ALA A 138 -33.79 -3.26 4.32
C ALA A 138 -33.78 -4.79 4.41
N GLN A 139 -34.70 -5.42 3.67
CA GLN A 139 -34.78 -6.88 3.55
C GLN A 139 -34.27 -7.29 2.18
N ALA A 140 -33.52 -8.39 2.14
CA ALA A 140 -33.09 -8.98 0.88
C ALA A 140 -34.28 -9.59 0.15
N THR A 141 -34.44 -9.22 -1.12
CA THR A 141 -35.36 -9.87 -2.05
C THR A 141 -34.54 -10.77 -2.97
N LEU A 142 -34.65 -12.08 -2.74
CA LEU A 142 -33.78 -13.04 -3.41
C LEU A 142 -34.19 -13.33 -4.86
N ASN A 143 -33.18 -13.57 -5.69
CA ASN A 143 -33.39 -14.11 -7.03
C ASN A 143 -33.44 -15.65 -7.01
N TRP A 144 -33.45 -16.27 -8.19
CA TRP A 144 -33.56 -17.72 -8.35
C TRP A 144 -32.36 -18.52 -7.81
N GLU A 145 -31.20 -17.88 -7.60
CA GLU A 145 -29.98 -18.53 -7.13
C GLU A 145 -30.05 -18.92 -5.66
N ASN A 146 -30.90 -18.23 -4.89
CA ASN A 146 -31.01 -18.39 -3.46
C ASN A 146 -32.47 -18.65 -3.04
N GLU A 147 -32.67 -19.61 -2.14
CA GLU A 147 -33.99 -20.01 -1.63
C GLU A 147 -34.28 -19.50 -0.22
N GLY A 148 -33.28 -18.90 0.45
CA GLY A 148 -33.43 -18.32 1.78
C GLY A 148 -32.33 -17.30 2.10
N ALA A 149 -32.59 -16.45 3.09
CA ALA A 149 -31.63 -15.48 3.61
C ALA A 149 -31.77 -15.34 5.12
N ALA A 150 -30.65 -15.10 5.79
CA ALA A 150 -30.62 -14.84 7.22
C ALA A 150 -29.56 -13.80 7.57
N TRP A 151 -29.87 -12.99 8.58
CA TRP A 151 -28.87 -12.18 9.26
C TRP A 151 -28.23 -13.02 10.35
N VAL A 152 -26.95 -13.29 10.21
CA VAL A 152 -26.21 -14.23 11.05
C VAL A 152 -25.11 -13.48 11.80
N ALA A 153 -25.04 -13.68 13.12
CA ALA A 153 -23.92 -13.20 13.90
C ALA A 153 -22.62 -13.90 13.43
N PRO A 154 -21.51 -13.18 13.19
CA PRO A 154 -20.28 -13.77 12.67
C PRO A 154 -19.81 -15.03 13.39
N GLU A 155 -19.97 -15.08 14.71
CA GLU A 155 -19.54 -16.17 15.58
C GLU A 155 -20.32 -17.48 15.32
N ALA A 156 -21.49 -17.40 14.68
CA ALA A 156 -22.30 -18.55 14.32
C ALA A 156 -21.92 -19.17 12.96
N ILE A 157 -21.15 -18.48 12.11
CA ILE A 157 -20.76 -18.94 10.77
C ILE A 157 -20.07 -20.32 10.79
N PRO A 158 -19.11 -20.61 11.70
CA PRO A 158 -18.43 -21.91 11.73
C PRO A 158 -19.37 -23.11 11.95
N GLY A 159 -20.55 -22.88 12.56
CA GLY A 159 -21.54 -23.92 12.84
C GLY A 159 -22.51 -24.20 11.70
N LEU A 160 -22.44 -23.46 10.59
CA LEU A 160 -23.37 -23.59 9.47
C LEU A 160 -22.94 -24.69 8.49
N ASN A 161 -23.93 -25.35 7.87
CA ASN A 161 -23.69 -26.12 6.65
C ASN A 161 -23.43 -25.16 5.47
N ALA A 162 -22.19 -24.72 5.36
CA ALA A 162 -21.79 -23.64 4.46
C ALA A 162 -20.98 -24.14 3.24
N VAL A 163 -20.80 -23.23 2.28
CA VAL A 163 -19.81 -23.35 1.21
C VAL A 163 -18.40 -23.50 1.81
N PRO A 164 -17.46 -24.18 1.12
CA PRO A 164 -16.12 -24.37 1.63
C PRO A 164 -15.44 -23.05 1.98
N LEU A 165 -14.80 -23.01 3.15
CA LEU A 165 -14.04 -21.88 3.67
C LEU A 165 -14.84 -20.57 3.84
N LEU A 166 -16.16 -20.63 4.04
CA LEU A 166 -16.98 -19.42 4.25
C LEU A 166 -16.51 -18.60 5.46
N TRP A 167 -16.22 -19.28 6.57
CA TRP A 167 -15.75 -18.64 7.80
C TRP A 167 -14.40 -17.97 7.59
N GLU A 168 -13.45 -18.69 7.01
CA GLU A 168 -12.12 -18.19 6.67
C GLU A 168 -12.20 -16.99 5.72
N THR A 169 -13.10 -17.05 4.73
CA THR A 169 -13.37 -15.93 3.82
C THR A 169 -13.87 -14.70 4.57
N TYR A 170 -14.77 -14.86 5.54
CA TYR A 170 -15.22 -13.76 6.40
C TYR A 170 -14.10 -13.25 7.31
N ARG A 171 -13.27 -14.14 7.86
CA ARG A 171 -12.15 -13.74 8.75
C ARG A 171 -11.13 -12.84 8.07
N HIS A 172 -10.92 -13.01 6.76
CA HIS A 172 -10.08 -12.09 5.97
C HIS A 172 -10.63 -10.65 5.89
N LEU A 173 -11.88 -10.44 6.33
CA LEU A 173 -12.54 -9.15 6.46
C LEU A 173 -12.68 -8.70 7.92
N HIS A 174 -12.39 -9.57 8.89
CA HIS A 174 -12.62 -9.28 10.29
C HIS A 174 -11.55 -8.34 10.82
N LEU A 175 -11.94 -7.14 11.23
CA LEU A 175 -11.11 -6.23 12.01
C LEU A 175 -11.86 -5.98 13.32
N PRO A 176 -11.25 -6.25 14.49
CA PRO A 176 -11.85 -5.91 15.75
C PRO A 176 -12.17 -4.40 15.79
N ILE A 177 -13.39 -4.04 16.22
CA ILE A 177 -13.89 -2.65 16.21
C ILE A 177 -12.92 -1.69 16.92
N ALA A 178 -12.26 -2.17 17.98
CA ALA A 178 -11.27 -1.42 18.75
C ALA A 178 -10.12 -0.84 17.89
N HIS A 179 -9.83 -1.43 16.73
CA HIS A 179 -8.70 -1.04 15.88
C HIS A 179 -9.11 -0.31 14.59
N GLU A 180 -10.41 -0.17 14.30
CA GLU A 180 -10.87 0.50 13.08
C GLU A 180 -10.42 1.97 13.04
N ALA A 181 -10.49 2.67 14.17
CA ALA A 181 -10.01 4.05 14.28
C ALA A 181 -8.50 4.17 13.98
N ALA A 182 -7.69 3.18 14.35
CA ALA A 182 -6.26 3.17 14.09
C ALA A 182 -5.94 3.06 12.59
N VAL A 183 -6.60 2.12 11.91
CA VAL A 183 -6.47 1.95 10.46
C VAL A 183 -6.94 3.20 9.72
N GLN A 184 -8.05 3.81 10.15
CA GLN A 184 -8.55 5.06 9.57
C GLN A 184 -7.61 6.26 9.81
N ARG A 185 -6.96 6.37 10.98
CA ARG A 185 -5.92 7.37 11.22
C ARG A 185 -4.77 7.21 10.23
N LEU A 186 -4.28 5.99 10.02
CA LEU A 186 -3.18 5.73 9.08
C LEU A 186 -3.56 6.07 7.62
N LEU A 187 -4.79 5.70 7.23
CA LEU A 187 -5.36 5.98 5.91
C LEU A 187 -5.57 7.48 5.66
N SER A 188 -5.92 8.25 6.69
CA SER A 188 -6.24 9.68 6.61
C SER A 188 -5.06 10.61 6.88
N ASP A 189 -3.94 10.11 7.40
CA ASP A 189 -2.74 10.90 7.65
C ASP A 189 -2.15 11.47 6.33
N ARG A 190 -1.95 12.79 6.27
CA ARG A 190 -1.36 13.50 5.13
C ARG A 190 -0.06 14.21 5.47
N GLN A 191 0.41 14.10 6.71
CA GLN A 191 1.54 14.85 7.24
C GLN A 191 2.76 13.96 7.45
N SER A 192 2.55 12.68 7.73
CA SER A 192 3.61 11.72 8.00
C SER A 192 4.14 11.07 6.73
N GLY A 193 5.47 10.90 6.66
CA GLY A 193 6.12 10.11 5.60
C GLY A 193 6.06 8.61 5.84
N ALA A 194 6.42 7.82 4.83
CA ALA A 194 6.32 6.34 4.85
C ALA A 194 6.97 5.68 6.09
N THR A 195 8.18 6.09 6.49
CA THR A 195 8.88 5.53 7.66
C THR A 195 8.19 5.88 8.99
N GLN A 196 7.61 7.08 9.09
CA GLN A 196 6.86 7.48 10.29
C GLN A 196 5.57 6.68 10.41
N LEU A 197 4.85 6.50 9.30
CA LEU A 197 3.63 5.70 9.26
C LEU A 197 3.91 4.21 9.54
N ALA A 198 5.05 3.69 9.09
CA ALA A 198 5.48 2.34 9.47
C ALA A 198 5.64 2.24 11.00
N ALA A 199 6.31 3.20 11.64
CA ALA A 199 6.46 3.22 13.10
C ALA A 199 5.10 3.33 13.83
N THR A 200 4.17 4.16 13.32
CA THR A 200 2.79 4.25 13.83
C THR A 200 2.06 2.90 13.73
N ALA A 201 2.10 2.23 12.57
CA ALA A 201 1.47 0.93 12.38
C ALA A 201 2.02 -0.14 13.34
N LEU A 202 3.34 -0.15 13.58
CA LEU A 202 3.95 -1.03 14.57
C LEU A 202 3.48 -0.73 16.00
N GLY A 203 3.35 0.55 16.35
CA GLY A 203 2.81 0.98 17.63
C GLY A 203 1.36 0.51 17.85
N GLU A 204 0.52 0.57 16.82
CA GLU A 204 -0.85 0.08 16.88
C GLU A 204 -0.91 -1.45 17.05
N LEU A 205 -0.04 -2.21 16.37
CA LEU A 205 0.11 -3.66 16.58
C LEU A 205 0.55 -4.00 18.01
N GLN A 206 1.51 -3.26 18.57
CA GLN A 206 1.97 -3.46 19.94
C GLN A 206 0.87 -3.17 20.96
N GLN A 207 0.09 -2.11 20.74
CA GLN A 207 -1.05 -1.75 21.59
C GLN A 207 -2.15 -2.82 21.54
N ALA A 208 -2.47 -3.34 20.35
CA ALA A 208 -3.43 -4.42 20.20
C ALA A 208 -2.99 -5.69 20.94
N ALA A 209 -1.72 -6.09 20.80
CA ALA A 209 -1.18 -7.25 21.49
C ALA A 209 -1.23 -7.08 23.01
N LYS A 210 -0.91 -5.88 23.51
CA LYS A 210 -1.01 -5.56 24.94
C LYS A 210 -2.45 -5.68 25.45
N ALA A 211 -3.43 -5.15 24.71
CA ALA A 211 -4.84 -5.21 25.09
C ALA A 211 -5.35 -6.67 25.18
N LEU A 212 -4.90 -7.55 24.27
CA LEU A 212 -5.23 -8.99 24.33
C LEU A 212 -4.67 -9.65 25.59
N ALA A 213 -3.44 -9.34 25.98
CA ALA A 213 -2.85 -9.88 27.21
C ALA A 213 -3.53 -9.36 28.48
N GLU A 214 -3.96 -8.10 28.49
CA GLU A 214 -4.72 -7.51 29.61
C GLU A 214 -6.10 -8.17 29.76
N ALA A 215 -6.82 -8.36 28.64
CA ALA A 215 -8.12 -9.03 28.64
C ALA A 215 -8.05 -10.49 29.12
N GLU A 216 -6.98 -11.24 28.75
CA GLU A 216 -6.76 -12.61 29.25
C GLU A 216 -6.51 -12.62 30.76
N ALA A 217 -5.72 -11.67 31.28
CA ALA A 217 -5.42 -11.56 32.70
C ALA A 217 -6.66 -11.23 33.54
N GLU A 218 -7.53 -10.34 33.04
CA GLU A 218 -8.80 -9.98 33.68
C GLU A 218 -9.75 -11.19 33.71
N ALA A 219 -9.92 -11.89 32.59
CA ALA A 219 -10.75 -13.10 32.51
C ALA A 219 -10.27 -14.23 33.43
N GLY A 220 -8.96 -14.34 33.68
CA GLY A 220 -8.38 -15.29 34.63
C GLY A 220 -8.57 -14.91 36.10
N SER A 221 -8.86 -13.64 36.41
CA SER A 221 -9.00 -13.11 37.78
C SER A 221 -10.43 -13.20 38.35
N ASP A 222 -11.43 -13.27 37.49
CA ASP A 222 -12.86 -13.42 37.85
C ASP A 222 -13.28 -14.89 38.10
N ALA A 223 -12.36 -15.85 37.95
CA ALA A 223 -12.59 -17.24 38.33
C ALA A 223 -12.65 -17.39 39.86
N THR A 224 -13.85 -17.19 40.42
CA THR A 224 -14.11 -17.42 41.85
C THR A 224 -13.85 -18.90 42.19
N PRO A 225 -13.04 -19.24 43.21
CA PRO A 225 -12.82 -20.63 43.58
C PRO A 225 -14.02 -21.12 44.40
N GLY A 226 -15.06 -21.63 43.72
CA GLY A 226 -16.22 -22.20 44.41
C GLY A 226 -17.25 -22.82 43.48
N GLY A 227 -17.28 -24.16 43.43
CA GLY A 227 -18.40 -24.95 42.91
C GLY A 227 -18.02 -25.82 41.71
N GLY A 228 -17.61 -27.06 41.98
CA GLY A 228 -17.29 -28.02 40.94
C GLY A 228 -18.52 -28.52 40.17
N ALA A 229 -18.37 -28.66 38.85
CA ALA A 229 -18.99 -29.71 38.05
C ALA A 229 -18.20 -29.86 36.75
N ALA A 230 -17.96 -31.12 36.39
CA ALA A 230 -17.14 -31.56 35.28
C ALA A 230 -17.65 -31.09 33.91
N GLY A 231 -16.70 -30.71 33.05
CA GLY A 231 -16.92 -30.32 31.67
C GLY A 231 -15.63 -29.75 31.09
N GLY A 232 -14.62 -30.60 30.91
CA GLY A 232 -13.41 -30.22 30.21
C GLY A 232 -13.74 -29.89 28.76
N SER A 233 -13.95 -28.61 28.44
CA SER A 233 -13.67 -28.09 27.12
C SER A 233 -12.20 -27.68 27.11
N GLU A 234 -11.43 -28.26 26.20
CA GLU A 234 -10.04 -27.89 25.92
C GLU A 234 -9.91 -26.37 25.74
N VAL A 235 -9.39 -25.68 26.76
CA VAL A 235 -8.95 -24.28 26.67
C VAL A 235 -7.58 -24.29 25.98
N GLY A 236 -7.58 -24.58 24.69
CA GLY A 236 -6.37 -24.78 23.88
C GLY A 236 -6.29 -23.89 22.63
N GLY A 237 -7.10 -22.83 22.54
CA GLY A 237 -7.21 -21.99 21.33
C GLY A 237 -7.06 -20.48 21.53
N GLY A 238 -6.71 -20.02 22.74
CA GLY A 238 -6.62 -18.59 23.05
C GLY A 238 -5.47 -17.89 22.30
N GLY A 239 -4.28 -18.48 22.31
CA GLY A 239 -3.11 -17.90 21.63
C GLY A 239 -3.24 -17.96 20.11
N GLU A 240 -3.76 -19.05 19.54
CA GLU A 240 -4.00 -19.14 18.11
C GLU A 240 -5.02 -18.11 17.63
N ALA A 241 -6.10 -17.87 18.40
CA ALA A 241 -7.06 -16.81 18.11
C ALA A 241 -6.42 -15.41 18.19
N ALA A 242 -5.64 -15.14 19.26
CA ALA A 242 -4.94 -13.87 19.43
C ALA A 242 -3.93 -13.60 18.31
N LEU A 243 -3.16 -14.61 17.89
CA LEU A 243 -2.25 -14.50 16.76
C LEU A 243 -3.01 -14.17 15.47
N GLN A 244 -4.16 -14.81 15.23
CA GLN A 244 -4.98 -14.52 14.06
C GLN A 244 -5.52 -13.09 14.07
N ASP A 245 -5.99 -12.59 15.21
CA ASP A 245 -6.53 -11.23 15.32
C ASP A 245 -5.44 -10.18 15.04
N LEU A 246 -4.23 -10.40 15.55
CA LEU A 246 -3.06 -9.55 15.29
C LEU A 246 -2.61 -9.63 13.83
N CYS A 247 -2.66 -10.81 13.23
CA CYS A 247 -2.44 -11.05 11.81
C CYS A 247 -3.43 -10.27 10.94
N SER A 248 -4.72 -10.31 11.27
CA SER A 248 -5.75 -9.57 10.54
C SER A 248 -5.58 -8.06 10.68
N LEU A 249 -5.35 -7.56 11.90
CA LEU A 249 -5.03 -6.15 12.13
C LEU A 249 -3.80 -5.74 11.32
N GLY A 250 -2.74 -6.54 11.35
CA GLY A 250 -1.52 -6.26 10.62
C GLY A 250 -1.75 -6.20 9.10
N TYR A 251 -2.59 -7.08 8.55
CA TYR A 251 -2.97 -7.00 7.13
C TYR A 251 -3.65 -5.67 6.81
N HIS A 252 -4.63 -5.25 7.62
CA HIS A 252 -5.33 -3.99 7.41
C HIS A 252 -4.44 -2.75 7.56
N LEU A 253 -3.48 -2.77 8.48
CA LEU A 253 -2.47 -1.72 8.60
C LEU A 253 -1.55 -1.70 7.38
N ALA A 254 -1.10 -2.86 6.91
CA ALA A 254 -0.19 -2.99 5.78
C ALA A 254 -0.79 -2.43 4.47
N VAL A 255 -2.09 -2.62 4.25
CA VAL A 255 -2.78 -2.15 3.03
C VAL A 255 -3.39 -0.76 3.17
N ALA A 256 -3.36 -0.14 4.36
CA ALA A 256 -3.95 1.18 4.58
C ALA A 256 -3.29 2.30 3.76
N ARG A 257 -2.01 2.14 3.37
CA ARG A 257 -1.27 3.10 2.54
C ARG A 257 -0.48 2.36 1.45
N PRO A 258 -1.14 1.92 0.35
CA PRO A 258 -0.54 1.02 -0.63
C PRO A 258 0.67 1.62 -1.37
N SER A 259 0.74 2.94 -1.54
CA SER A 259 1.90 3.62 -2.14
C SER A 259 3.12 3.70 -1.20
N MET A 260 2.97 3.34 0.08
CA MET A 260 3.99 3.47 1.12
C MET A 260 4.46 2.08 1.56
N ALA A 261 5.39 1.51 0.81
CA ALA A 261 5.87 0.13 1.01
C ALA A 261 6.46 -0.12 2.40
N ALA A 262 6.97 0.92 3.08
CA ALA A 262 7.51 0.82 4.44
C ALA A 262 6.48 0.31 5.45
N VAL A 263 5.22 0.72 5.34
CA VAL A 263 4.15 0.27 6.25
C VAL A 263 3.97 -1.24 6.10
N ALA A 264 3.70 -1.67 4.87
CA ALA A 264 3.49 -3.07 4.53
C ALA A 264 4.68 -3.96 4.92
N ASN A 265 5.90 -3.52 4.60
CA ASN A 265 7.11 -4.29 4.88
C ASN A 265 7.41 -4.41 6.37
N SER A 266 7.23 -3.34 7.14
CA SER A 266 7.50 -3.39 8.59
C SER A 266 6.49 -4.25 9.32
N VAL A 267 5.20 -4.12 8.97
CA VAL A 267 4.17 -5.01 9.53
C VAL A 267 4.44 -6.46 9.16
N ALA A 268 4.74 -6.74 7.88
CA ALA A 268 5.07 -8.09 7.43
C ALA A 268 6.29 -8.67 8.17
N ALA A 269 7.34 -7.86 8.38
CA ALA A 269 8.53 -8.30 9.10
C ALA A 269 8.22 -8.71 10.55
N VAL A 270 7.39 -7.94 11.25
CA VAL A 270 6.97 -8.25 12.62
C VAL A 270 6.12 -9.52 12.67
N LEU A 271 5.12 -9.64 11.78
CA LEU A 271 4.26 -10.82 11.75
C LEU A 271 5.04 -12.09 11.39
N ALA A 272 5.91 -12.03 10.38
CA ALA A 272 6.75 -13.18 9.99
C ALA A 272 7.67 -13.61 11.13
N ALA A 273 8.40 -12.68 11.76
CA ALA A 273 9.27 -12.99 12.88
C ALA A 273 8.48 -13.55 14.08
N THR A 274 7.27 -13.05 14.32
CA THR A 274 6.39 -13.54 15.37
C THR A 274 5.97 -14.98 15.11
N GLN A 275 5.51 -15.27 13.89
CA GLN A 275 5.09 -16.62 13.50
C GLN A 275 6.24 -17.62 13.52
N GLU A 276 7.42 -17.24 13.00
CA GLU A 276 8.61 -18.09 13.00
C GLU A 276 9.05 -18.46 14.42
N GLU A 277 9.13 -17.48 15.32
CA GLU A 277 9.52 -17.72 16.72
C GLU A 277 8.47 -18.56 17.47
N LEU A 278 7.18 -18.30 17.24
CA LEU A 278 6.11 -19.11 17.84
C LEU A 278 6.13 -20.55 17.32
N GLN A 279 6.35 -20.76 16.03
CA GLN A 279 6.51 -22.11 15.45
C GLN A 279 7.72 -22.84 16.03
N ALA A 280 8.84 -22.13 16.23
CA ALA A 280 10.04 -22.71 16.85
C ALA A 280 9.81 -23.11 18.31
N ARG A 281 8.97 -22.37 19.05
CA ARG A 281 8.61 -22.66 20.46
C ARG A 281 7.54 -23.74 20.61
N ALA A 282 6.55 -23.74 19.72
CA ALA A 282 5.33 -24.54 19.89
C ALA A 282 5.61 -26.04 19.90
N GLY A 283 6.55 -26.55 19.09
CA GLY A 283 6.77 -28.00 19.00
C GLY A 283 5.46 -28.76 18.71
N THR A 284 4.93 -29.50 19.68
CA THR A 284 3.59 -30.16 19.63
C THR A 284 2.55 -29.56 20.61
N GLY A 285 2.83 -28.45 21.28
CA GLY A 285 1.94 -27.79 22.25
C GLY A 285 1.18 -26.59 21.68
N SER A 286 0.12 -26.16 22.38
CA SER A 286 -0.63 -24.93 22.07
C SER A 286 0.10 -23.68 22.56
N VAL A 287 -0.05 -22.57 21.86
CA VAL A 287 0.57 -21.28 22.23
C VAL A 287 -0.38 -20.49 23.14
N THR A 288 0.15 -19.79 24.14
CA THR A 288 -0.64 -18.90 25.02
C THR A 288 -0.72 -17.46 24.49
N VAL A 289 -1.76 -16.68 24.84
CA VAL A 289 -1.85 -15.26 24.41
C VAL A 289 -0.68 -14.43 24.94
N ARG A 290 -0.24 -14.71 26.16
CA ARG A 290 0.96 -14.10 26.75
C ARG A 290 2.23 -14.34 25.92
N GLU A 291 2.43 -15.55 25.40
CA GLU A 291 3.56 -15.87 24.52
C GLU A 291 3.48 -15.13 23.19
N VAL A 292 2.31 -15.15 22.53
CA VAL A 292 2.07 -14.41 21.28
C VAL A 292 2.42 -12.93 21.48
N THR A 293 1.88 -12.33 22.54
CA THR A 293 2.07 -10.91 22.85
C THR A 293 3.53 -10.58 23.11
N SER A 294 4.23 -11.39 23.92
CA SER A 294 5.64 -11.17 24.26
C SER A 294 6.55 -11.28 23.03
N VAL A 295 6.30 -12.27 22.17
CA VAL A 295 7.06 -12.46 20.93
C VAL A 295 6.79 -11.30 19.97
N LEU A 296 5.54 -10.90 19.77
CA LEU A 296 5.19 -9.78 18.88
C LEU A 296 5.83 -8.47 19.36
N GLN A 297 5.77 -8.17 20.66
CA GLN A 297 6.40 -6.98 21.23
C GLN A 297 7.90 -6.94 20.96
N THR A 298 8.59 -8.09 21.09
CA THR A 298 10.02 -8.22 20.81
C THR A 298 10.31 -8.01 19.33
N ALA A 299 9.55 -8.64 18.44
CA ALA A 299 9.68 -8.49 16.99
C ALA A 299 9.45 -7.03 16.55
N ALA A 300 8.42 -6.38 17.10
CA ALA A 300 8.12 -4.98 16.81
C ALA A 300 9.21 -4.01 17.29
N ALA A 301 9.77 -4.22 18.49
CA ALA A 301 10.88 -3.42 19.00
C ALA A 301 12.15 -3.58 18.14
N ALA A 302 12.45 -4.82 17.71
CA ALA A 302 13.56 -5.10 16.81
C ALA A 302 13.40 -4.41 15.45
N GLU A 303 12.20 -4.43 14.87
CA GLU A 303 11.90 -3.75 13.61
C GLU A 303 11.97 -2.22 13.73
N GLN A 304 11.45 -1.64 14.82
CA GLN A 304 11.59 -0.20 15.10
C GLN A 304 13.05 0.22 15.20
N HIS A 305 13.87 -0.57 15.90
CA HIS A 305 15.32 -0.33 15.98
C HIS A 305 15.98 -0.41 14.60
N ARG A 306 15.64 -1.43 13.79
CA ARG A 306 16.13 -1.59 12.42
C ARG A 306 15.79 -0.38 11.54
N LEU A 307 14.56 0.13 11.61
CA LEU A 307 14.12 1.31 10.86
C LEU A 307 14.95 2.55 11.24
N ALA A 308 15.20 2.76 12.53
CA ALA A 308 16.00 3.89 13.01
C ALA A 308 17.47 3.80 12.53
N THR A 309 18.07 2.61 12.63
CA THR A 309 19.44 2.36 12.16
C THR A 309 19.56 2.55 10.65
N ALA A 310 18.63 1.97 9.87
CA ALA A 310 18.61 2.13 8.41
C ALA A 310 18.46 3.60 7.99
N ALA A 311 17.65 4.39 8.70
CA ALA A 311 17.50 5.82 8.42
C ALA A 311 18.81 6.60 8.68
N ALA A 312 19.54 6.27 9.74
CA ALA A 312 20.83 6.88 10.06
C ALA A 312 21.91 6.52 9.03
N GLU A 313 21.99 5.24 8.67
CA GLU A 313 22.92 4.74 7.65
C GLU A 313 22.62 5.32 6.26
N LEU A 314 21.35 5.37 5.86
CA LEU A 314 20.92 6.02 4.62
C LEU A 314 21.36 7.49 4.56
N SER A 315 21.18 8.23 5.66
CA SER A 315 21.65 9.62 5.76
C SER A 315 23.16 9.72 5.56
N GLN A 316 23.93 8.81 6.15
CA GLN A 316 25.39 8.75 5.97
C GLN A 316 25.77 8.47 4.51
N GLN A 317 25.13 7.50 3.86
CA GLN A 317 25.39 7.15 2.45
C GLN A 317 25.03 8.31 1.51
N ALA A 318 23.89 8.96 1.72
CA ALA A 318 23.50 10.13 0.93
C ALA A 318 24.44 11.32 1.14
N THR A 319 24.90 11.54 2.38
CA THR A 319 25.89 12.57 2.69
C THR A 319 27.23 12.31 1.98
N ALA A 320 27.64 11.04 1.87
CA ALA A 320 28.83 10.67 1.10
C ALA A 320 28.67 10.98 -0.39
N VAL A 321 27.49 10.74 -0.98
CA VAL A 321 27.20 11.13 -2.38
C VAL A 321 27.29 12.65 -2.57
N LEU A 322 26.70 13.44 -1.67
CA LEU A 322 26.84 14.90 -1.70
C LEU A 322 28.31 15.33 -1.58
N ALA A 323 29.09 14.60 -0.77
CA ALA A 323 30.51 14.86 -0.61
C ALA A 323 31.33 14.61 -1.89
N GLU A 324 31.05 13.53 -2.59
CA GLU A 324 31.63 13.20 -3.91
C GLU A 324 31.27 14.27 -4.94
N LEU A 325 29.99 14.65 -5.03
CA LEU A 325 29.51 15.68 -5.96
C LEU A 325 30.20 17.03 -5.73
N SER A 326 30.30 17.47 -4.49
CA SER A 326 30.99 18.72 -4.16
C SER A 326 32.49 18.64 -4.38
N ALA A 327 33.12 17.48 -4.20
CA ALA A 327 34.53 17.30 -4.56
C ALA A 327 34.74 17.40 -6.09
N ALA A 328 33.85 16.79 -6.88
CA ALA A 328 33.88 16.84 -8.34
C ALA A 328 33.58 18.24 -8.91
N HIS A 329 32.66 18.99 -8.29
CA HIS A 329 32.36 20.38 -8.66
C HIS A 329 33.49 21.34 -8.25
N GLY A 330 34.23 21.00 -7.19
CA GLY A 330 35.31 21.77 -6.61
C GLY A 330 34.98 22.09 -5.14
N SER A 331 35.77 21.56 -4.22
CA SER A 331 35.47 21.55 -2.77
C SER A 331 35.28 22.93 -2.11
N LYS A 332 35.72 24.01 -2.76
CA LYS A 332 35.54 25.40 -2.32
C LYS A 332 34.31 26.09 -2.94
N GLN A 333 33.73 25.49 -3.98
CA GLN A 333 32.52 25.96 -4.63
C GLN A 333 31.30 25.55 -3.80
N GLU A 334 30.24 26.34 -3.92
CA GLU A 334 28.95 26.01 -3.32
C GLU A 334 28.33 24.86 -4.10
N LEU A 335 27.90 23.82 -3.40
CA LEU A 335 27.12 22.74 -4.00
C LEU A 335 25.67 23.18 -4.09
N ALA A 336 25.10 23.23 -5.29
CA ALA A 336 23.69 23.48 -5.52
C ALA A 336 22.98 22.16 -5.85
N VAL A 337 21.90 21.86 -5.13
CA VAL A 337 21.06 20.68 -5.39
C VAL A 337 19.59 21.07 -5.51
N MET A 338 18.81 20.27 -6.22
CA MET A 338 17.37 20.44 -6.32
C MET A 338 16.62 19.29 -5.64
N THR A 339 15.49 19.58 -4.99
CA THR A 339 14.62 18.58 -4.36
C THR A 339 13.14 18.91 -4.60
N LEU A 340 12.30 17.91 -4.40
CA LEU A 340 10.84 17.98 -4.48
C LEU A 340 10.24 17.20 -3.30
N SER A 341 9.14 17.74 -2.76
CA SER A 341 8.43 17.29 -1.56
C SER A 341 9.21 17.44 -0.26
N TYR A 342 8.68 16.87 0.82
CA TYR A 342 9.32 16.74 2.11
C TYR A 342 9.77 15.29 2.32
N SER A 343 11.08 15.05 2.29
CA SER A 343 11.66 13.76 2.66
C SER A 343 12.55 13.92 3.88
N SER A 344 12.24 13.18 4.96
CA SER A 344 13.06 13.15 6.17
C SER A 344 14.48 12.64 5.89
N SER A 345 14.63 11.67 4.98
CA SER A 345 15.93 11.15 4.54
C SER A 345 16.75 12.20 3.78
N VAL A 346 16.11 12.95 2.87
CA VAL A 346 16.79 14.05 2.14
C VAL A 346 17.16 15.16 3.10
N LEU A 347 16.26 15.57 3.99
CA LEU A 347 16.52 16.58 5.00
C LEU A 347 17.70 16.19 5.91
N ALA A 348 17.74 14.94 6.37
CA ALA A 348 18.82 14.43 7.22
C ALA A 348 20.17 14.49 6.50
N ALA A 349 20.23 14.08 5.23
CA ALA A 349 21.45 14.12 4.43
C ALA A 349 21.93 15.55 4.16
N LEU A 350 21.02 16.48 3.81
CA LEU A 350 21.36 17.89 3.58
C LEU A 350 21.88 18.56 4.86
N LYS A 351 21.25 18.30 6.01
CA LYS A 351 21.71 18.79 7.31
C LYS A 351 23.08 18.21 7.69
N ALA A 352 23.26 16.91 7.53
CA ALA A 352 24.52 16.24 7.83
C ALA A 352 25.67 16.74 6.94
N PHE A 353 25.39 17.00 5.66
CA PHE A 353 26.36 17.61 4.74
C PHE A 353 26.71 19.05 5.15
N ALA A 354 25.72 19.90 5.43
CA ALA A 354 25.93 21.28 5.84
C ALA A 354 26.71 21.38 7.17
N ALA A 355 26.48 20.45 8.10
CA ALA A 355 27.19 20.38 9.38
C ALA A 355 28.70 20.13 9.23
N GLN A 356 29.17 19.68 8.06
CA GLN A 356 30.60 19.57 7.74
C GLN A 356 31.27 20.93 7.42
N GLY A 357 30.54 22.04 7.53
CA GLY A 357 31.04 23.39 7.21
C GLY A 357 31.16 23.67 5.70
N ARG A 358 30.52 22.85 4.86
CA ARG A 358 30.54 22.97 3.41
C ARG A 358 29.40 23.85 2.92
N LYS A 359 29.65 24.61 1.85
CA LYS A 359 28.65 25.49 1.25
C LYS A 359 27.61 24.67 0.48
N LEU A 360 26.34 24.88 0.79
CA LEU A 360 25.19 24.19 0.22
C LEU A 360 24.08 25.18 -0.09
N HIS A 361 23.56 25.13 -1.30
CA HIS A 361 22.32 25.78 -1.71
C HIS A 361 21.31 24.72 -2.17
N VAL A 362 20.05 24.86 -1.75
CA VAL A 362 18.99 23.91 -2.08
C VAL A 362 17.85 24.62 -2.82
N THR A 363 17.61 24.27 -4.07
CA THR A 363 16.40 24.65 -4.79
C THR A 363 15.27 23.66 -4.47
N VAL A 364 14.15 24.15 -3.95
CA VAL A 364 13.04 23.32 -3.46
C VAL A 364 11.80 23.61 -4.30
N CYS A 365 11.23 22.58 -4.93
CA CYS A 365 9.93 22.68 -5.59
C CYS A 365 8.81 22.68 -4.55
N GLU A 366 7.81 23.56 -4.69
CA GLU A 366 6.75 23.74 -3.69
C GLU A 366 5.95 22.48 -3.39
N SER A 367 5.75 21.60 -4.38
CA SER A 367 5.07 20.30 -4.31
C SER A 367 3.57 20.43 -4.06
N ARG A 368 2.83 20.87 -5.08
CA ARG A 368 1.35 20.93 -5.00
C ARG A 368 0.74 19.52 -4.86
N PRO A 369 -0.48 19.40 -4.28
CA PRO A 369 -1.30 20.50 -3.74
C PRO A 369 -1.02 20.87 -2.28
N LEU A 370 -0.35 20.01 -1.49
CA LEU A 370 -0.16 20.22 -0.04
C LEU A 370 1.04 21.12 0.29
N CYS A 371 1.87 21.44 -0.69
CA CYS A 371 3.00 22.33 -0.56
C CYS A 371 4.06 21.83 0.43
N GLU A 372 4.32 20.52 0.45
CA GLU A 372 5.28 19.89 1.37
C GLU A 372 6.70 20.49 1.23
N GLY A 373 7.09 20.89 0.02
CA GLY A 373 8.37 21.55 -0.24
C GLY A 373 8.49 22.92 0.43
N VAL A 374 7.38 23.65 0.63
CA VAL A 374 7.38 24.91 1.38
C VAL A 374 7.75 24.66 2.84
N GLN A 375 7.24 23.58 3.43
CA GLN A 375 7.58 23.18 4.80
C GLN A 375 9.06 22.79 4.89
N LEU A 376 9.56 21.99 3.93
CA LEU A 376 10.97 21.60 3.88
C LEU A 376 11.88 22.83 3.78
N ALA A 377 11.56 23.78 2.90
CA ALA A 377 12.30 25.03 2.76
C ALA A 377 12.35 25.82 4.07
N GLY A 378 11.23 25.90 4.80
CA GLY A 378 11.19 26.51 6.13
C GLY A 378 12.12 25.83 7.14
N VAL A 379 12.14 24.49 7.17
CA VAL A 379 13.03 23.71 8.05
C VAL A 379 14.51 23.85 7.67
N LEU A 380 14.83 23.93 6.38
CA LEU A 380 16.20 24.17 5.89
C LEU A 380 16.69 25.57 6.25
N ALA A 381 15.86 26.59 6.00
CA ALA A 381 16.17 27.97 6.35
C ALA A 381 16.36 28.15 7.87
N GLY A 382 15.51 27.54 8.69
CA GLY A 382 15.66 27.53 10.15
C GLY A 382 16.93 26.83 10.64
N ALA A 383 17.52 25.93 9.83
CA ALA A 383 18.80 25.30 10.10
C ALA A 383 20.00 26.07 9.52
N GLY A 384 19.78 27.27 8.95
CA GLY A 384 20.84 28.09 8.35
C GLY A 384 21.32 27.62 6.99
N ILE A 385 20.60 26.70 6.34
CA ILE A 385 20.92 26.21 4.98
C ILE A 385 20.24 27.14 3.98
N GLN A 386 21.01 27.66 3.02
CA GLN A 386 20.45 28.52 1.97
C GLN A 386 19.51 27.71 1.08
N CYS A 387 18.29 28.20 0.87
CA CYS A 387 17.35 27.57 -0.03
C CYS A 387 16.56 28.58 -0.86
N THR A 388 16.15 28.16 -2.05
CA THR A 388 15.26 28.91 -2.93
C THR A 388 14.03 28.07 -3.21
N LEU A 389 12.85 28.60 -2.88
CA LEU A 389 11.57 27.96 -3.18
C LEU A 389 11.11 28.36 -4.58
N ILE A 390 10.70 27.39 -5.39
CA ILE A 390 10.14 27.58 -6.72
C ILE A 390 8.83 26.81 -6.88
N THR A 391 8.00 27.21 -7.84
CA THR A 391 6.84 26.38 -8.23
C THR A 391 7.31 25.14 -8.98
N ASP A 392 6.52 24.07 -8.96
CA ASP A 392 6.90 22.80 -9.62
C ASP A 392 7.19 22.98 -11.12
N ALA A 393 6.42 23.84 -11.81
CA ALA A 393 6.60 24.15 -13.24
C ALA A 393 7.93 24.86 -13.58
N GLN A 394 8.59 25.47 -12.59
CA GLN A 394 9.86 26.17 -12.80
C GLN A 394 11.07 25.25 -12.70
N ALA A 395 10.91 23.96 -12.33
CA ALA A 395 12.02 23.04 -12.14
C ALA A 395 13.00 23.04 -13.34
N ALA A 396 12.49 22.93 -14.56
CA ALA A 396 13.30 22.94 -15.78
C ALA A 396 14.02 24.27 -16.07
N VAL A 397 13.59 25.38 -15.46
CA VAL A 397 14.21 26.71 -15.61
C VAL A 397 15.45 26.86 -14.71
N PHE A 398 15.51 26.13 -13.60
CA PHE A 398 16.56 26.27 -12.59
C PHE A 398 17.50 25.06 -12.49
N ILE A 399 17.12 23.92 -13.06
CA ILE A 399 17.83 22.65 -12.85
C ILE A 399 19.25 22.64 -13.41
N ASP A 400 19.53 23.40 -14.47
CA ASP A 400 20.85 23.53 -15.09
C ASP A 400 21.90 24.20 -14.18
N ARG A 401 21.46 24.80 -13.06
CA ARG A 401 22.31 25.39 -12.02
C ARG A 401 22.71 24.39 -10.93
N CYS A 402 22.08 23.22 -10.90
CA CYS A 402 22.27 22.23 -9.85
C CYS A 402 23.23 21.12 -10.29
N GLN A 403 24.02 20.60 -9.35
CA GLN A 403 24.92 19.47 -9.58
C GLN A 403 24.21 18.12 -9.41
N ALA A 404 23.07 18.09 -8.72
CA ALA A 404 22.25 16.90 -8.59
C ALA A 404 20.81 17.23 -8.19
N VAL A 405 19.92 16.30 -8.48
CA VAL A 405 18.58 16.20 -7.87
C VAL A 405 18.63 15.13 -6.78
N LEU A 406 18.10 15.45 -5.59
CA LEU A 406 17.88 14.49 -4.52
C LEU A 406 16.38 14.44 -4.21
N VAL A 407 15.79 13.25 -4.25
CA VAL A 407 14.38 13.03 -3.91
C VAL A 407 14.24 11.87 -2.93
N GLY A 408 13.14 11.86 -2.19
CA GLY A 408 12.74 10.66 -1.44
C GLY A 408 12.13 9.60 -2.35
N ALA A 409 11.71 8.50 -1.72
CA ALA A 409 10.74 7.58 -2.28
C ALA A 409 9.80 7.10 -1.17
N ASP A 410 8.56 6.81 -1.53
CA ASP A 410 7.55 6.15 -0.70
C ASP A 410 7.54 4.64 -0.96
N ALA A 411 7.87 4.24 -2.20
CA ALA A 411 8.13 2.87 -2.57
C ALA A 411 9.13 2.76 -3.74
N VAL A 412 9.78 1.62 -3.87
CA VAL A 412 10.65 1.29 -5.00
C VAL A 412 10.27 -0.07 -5.55
N THR A 413 9.89 -0.11 -6.82
CA THR A 413 9.57 -1.33 -7.57
C THR A 413 10.79 -1.78 -8.39
N PRO A 414 10.76 -2.94 -9.05
CA PRO A 414 11.87 -3.37 -9.92
C PRO A 414 12.15 -2.42 -11.08
N THR A 415 11.21 -1.54 -11.45
CA THR A 415 11.27 -0.70 -12.65
C THR A 415 11.10 0.80 -12.39
N ALA A 416 10.58 1.20 -11.23
CA ALA A 416 10.31 2.60 -10.90
C ALA A 416 10.51 2.92 -9.41
N ALA A 417 10.94 4.14 -9.10
CA ALA A 417 10.82 4.74 -7.78
C ALA A 417 9.51 5.53 -7.72
N VAL A 418 8.69 5.30 -6.70
CA VAL A 418 7.41 5.98 -6.48
C VAL A 418 7.61 7.03 -5.40
N ASN A 419 7.24 8.26 -5.73
CA ASN A 419 7.40 9.43 -4.88
C ASN A 419 6.31 10.45 -5.25
N LYS A 420 6.26 11.57 -4.52
CA LYS A 420 5.35 12.69 -4.79
C LYS A 420 5.29 13.05 -6.28
N VAL A 421 4.07 13.29 -6.78
CA VAL A 421 3.82 13.78 -8.15
C VAL A 421 4.69 15.01 -8.48
N GLY A 422 5.19 15.08 -9.70
CA GLY A 422 6.19 16.03 -10.16
C GLY A 422 7.61 15.47 -10.15
N THR A 423 7.89 14.37 -9.44
CA THR A 423 9.20 13.71 -9.43
C THR A 423 9.61 13.19 -10.82
N CYS A 424 8.68 12.62 -11.58
CA CYS A 424 8.95 12.11 -12.92
C CYS A 424 9.26 13.25 -13.89
N LEU A 425 8.49 14.34 -13.83
CA LEU A 425 8.75 15.56 -14.62
C LEU A 425 10.11 16.18 -14.27
N LEU A 426 10.44 16.25 -12.98
CA LEU A 426 11.74 16.71 -12.51
C LEU A 426 12.87 15.82 -13.05
N ALA A 427 12.72 14.51 -13.01
CA ALA A 427 13.73 13.56 -13.49
C ALA A 427 13.89 13.60 -15.02
N LEU A 428 12.80 13.84 -15.77
CA LEU A 428 12.85 14.08 -17.22
C LEU A 428 13.62 15.36 -17.56
N ALA A 429 13.37 16.45 -16.83
CA ALA A 429 14.13 17.68 -16.98
C ALA A 429 15.61 17.47 -16.64
N ALA A 430 15.90 16.77 -15.53
CA ALA A 430 17.26 16.44 -15.12
C ALA A 430 18.03 15.69 -16.22
N ARG A 431 17.38 14.68 -16.83
CA ARG A 431 17.94 13.93 -17.97
C ARG A 431 18.24 14.83 -19.16
N HIS A 432 17.37 15.79 -19.48
CA HIS A 432 17.60 16.72 -20.58
C HIS A 432 18.85 17.59 -20.37
N PHE A 433 19.07 18.06 -19.14
CA PHE A 433 20.22 18.92 -18.78
C PHE A 433 21.47 18.13 -18.33
N GLY A 434 21.42 16.80 -18.31
CA GLY A 434 22.52 15.96 -17.86
C GLY A 434 22.80 16.03 -16.34
N VAL A 435 21.80 16.41 -15.55
CA VAL A 435 21.88 16.49 -14.09
C VAL A 435 21.53 15.11 -13.49
N PRO A 436 22.37 14.52 -12.63
CA PRO A 436 22.09 13.23 -12.02
C PRO A 436 20.96 13.29 -11.00
N VAL A 437 20.16 12.24 -10.93
CA VAL A 437 19.00 12.10 -10.01
C VAL A 437 19.26 10.97 -9.02
N TYR A 438 19.22 11.28 -7.74
CA TYR A 438 19.38 10.31 -6.65
C TYR A 438 18.07 10.17 -5.88
N ALA A 439 17.56 8.94 -5.82
CA ALA A 439 16.40 8.60 -4.98
C ALA A 439 16.90 7.98 -3.67
N LEU A 440 16.48 8.52 -2.53
CA LEU A 440 16.84 8.02 -1.20
C LEU A 440 15.71 7.15 -0.64
N ALA A 441 16.00 5.86 -0.45
CA ALA A 441 15.05 4.91 0.10
C ALA A 441 15.76 3.81 0.89
N ASP A 442 15.37 3.59 2.14
CA ASP A 442 15.82 2.44 2.91
C ASP A 442 15.20 1.13 2.37
N SER A 443 15.75 -0.02 2.76
CA SER A 443 15.26 -1.34 2.30
C SER A 443 13.82 -1.66 2.72
N GLY A 444 13.24 -0.92 3.67
CA GLY A 444 11.83 -0.99 4.03
C GLY A 444 10.92 -0.41 2.96
N LYS A 445 11.42 0.43 2.06
CA LYS A 445 10.63 1.01 0.96
C LYS A 445 10.66 0.19 -0.33
N LEU A 446 11.36 -0.95 -0.35
CA LEU A 446 11.36 -1.85 -1.50
C LEU A 446 10.03 -2.60 -1.58
N SER A 447 9.21 -2.31 -2.59
CA SER A 447 7.84 -2.80 -2.70
C SER A 447 7.81 -4.32 -2.91
N PRO A 448 7.16 -5.11 -2.03
CA PRO A 448 7.06 -6.57 -2.18
C PRO A 448 6.17 -7.03 -3.35
N GLY A 449 5.38 -6.15 -3.96
CA GLY A 449 4.53 -6.47 -5.12
C GLY A 449 4.61 -5.37 -6.18
N PRO A 450 3.97 -5.57 -7.35
CA PRO A 450 3.39 -4.44 -8.04
C PRO A 450 2.70 -3.55 -6.99
N LEU A 451 2.86 -2.24 -7.04
CA LEU A 451 2.09 -1.37 -6.12
C LEU A 451 0.57 -1.62 -6.31
N GLU A 452 0.21 -2.08 -7.51
CA GLU A 452 -1.07 -2.63 -7.95
C GLU A 452 -1.50 -3.95 -7.25
N ALA A 453 -0.56 -4.77 -6.75
CA ALA A 453 -0.83 -6.06 -6.08
C ALA A 453 -0.74 -5.96 -4.54
N LEU A 454 -0.25 -4.83 -4.03
CA LEU A 454 -0.38 -4.44 -2.62
C LEU A 454 -1.61 -3.56 -2.40
N ALA A 455 -2.15 -2.99 -3.48
CA ALA A 455 -3.51 -2.47 -3.53
C ALA A 455 -4.51 -3.64 -3.69
N HIS A 456 -5.65 -3.50 -3.03
CA HIS A 456 -6.78 -4.42 -3.13
C HIS A 456 -7.16 -4.76 -4.59
N PRO A 457 -7.46 -6.03 -4.90
CA PRO A 457 -8.35 -6.34 -6.01
C PRO A 457 -9.77 -5.90 -5.58
N GLY A 458 -10.16 -4.67 -5.92
CA GLY A 458 -11.41 -4.09 -5.43
C GLY A 458 -11.51 -2.56 -5.42
N LEU A 459 -10.45 -1.83 -5.71
CA LEU A 459 -10.66 -0.71 -6.63
C LEU A 459 -10.69 -1.36 -8.02
N ALA A 460 -11.33 -0.77 -9.02
CA ALA A 460 -11.02 -1.18 -10.38
C ALA A 460 -9.49 -1.27 -10.50
N ALA A 461 -8.92 -2.16 -11.33
CA ALA A 461 -7.70 -1.73 -11.97
C ALA A 461 -8.17 -0.49 -12.72
N PRO A 462 -7.89 0.70 -12.21
CA PRO A 462 -8.32 1.85 -12.92
C PRO A 462 -7.47 1.80 -14.17
N GLN A 463 -7.79 2.64 -15.11
CA GLN A 463 -6.71 3.12 -15.93
C GLN A 463 -5.73 3.84 -14.97
N GLN A 464 -4.79 3.12 -14.34
CA GLN A 464 -3.80 3.65 -13.41
C GLN A 464 -4.39 4.60 -12.33
N GLU A 465 -5.16 4.19 -11.30
CA GLU A 465 -5.38 5.07 -10.13
C GLU A 465 -4.13 4.95 -9.26
N GLU A 466 -3.14 5.73 -9.66
CA GLU A 466 -2.58 6.78 -8.81
C GLU A 466 -3.36 6.98 -7.50
N GLU A 467 -2.69 7.08 -6.35
CA GLU A 467 -3.36 7.37 -5.07
C GLU A 467 -4.04 8.76 -5.15
N GLU A 468 -5.30 8.76 -5.59
CA GLU A 468 -6.11 9.95 -5.79
C GLU A 468 -6.78 10.35 -4.48
N LYS A 469 -6.69 11.64 -4.15
CA LYS A 469 -7.25 12.23 -2.93
C LYS A 469 -8.35 13.25 -3.26
N ALA A 470 -8.90 13.87 -2.22
CA ALA A 470 -10.00 14.81 -2.38
C ALA A 470 -9.62 15.94 -3.34
N ALA A 471 -10.42 16.13 -4.39
CA ALA A 471 -10.27 17.20 -5.37
C ALA A 471 -10.16 18.60 -4.72
N GLY A 472 -10.82 18.78 -3.56
CA GLY A 472 -10.81 20.01 -2.79
C GLY A 472 -9.41 20.57 -2.54
N GLU A 473 -8.42 19.73 -2.22
CA GLU A 473 -7.03 20.13 -1.90
C GLU A 473 -6.35 20.86 -3.08
N VAL A 474 -6.59 20.42 -4.31
CA VAL A 474 -6.11 21.09 -5.52
C VAL A 474 -6.75 22.47 -5.66
N THR A 475 -8.05 22.57 -5.39
CA THR A 475 -8.83 23.78 -5.60
C THR A 475 -8.71 24.83 -4.49
N VAL A 476 -8.13 24.50 -3.33
CA VAL A 476 -7.96 25.46 -2.20
C VAL A 476 -7.23 26.73 -2.65
N ALA A 477 -6.21 26.62 -3.50
CA ALA A 477 -5.46 27.78 -3.97
C ALA A 477 -6.23 28.67 -4.98
N TRP A 478 -7.43 28.27 -5.40
CA TRP A 478 -8.18 28.81 -6.54
C TRP A 478 -9.59 29.27 -6.14
N ASN A 479 -9.97 29.13 -4.86
CA ASN A 479 -11.32 29.36 -4.33
C ASN A 479 -12.43 28.55 -5.05
N GLN A 480 -12.24 27.22 -5.08
CA GLN A 480 -13.12 26.19 -5.69
C GLN A 480 -13.02 26.04 -7.22
N ALA A 481 -13.26 24.82 -7.71
CA ALA A 481 -13.33 24.54 -9.15
C ALA A 481 -14.59 25.17 -9.77
N ALA A 482 -14.47 25.65 -11.01
CA ALA A 482 -15.63 26.13 -11.76
C ALA A 482 -16.64 24.99 -11.99
N PRO A 483 -17.97 25.28 -12.01
CA PRO A 483 -18.99 24.27 -12.30
C PRO A 483 -18.68 23.50 -13.58
N GLY A 484 -18.74 22.17 -13.52
CA GLY A 484 -18.46 21.29 -14.66
C GLY A 484 -16.98 20.92 -14.86
N VAL A 485 -16.05 21.45 -14.07
CA VAL A 485 -14.63 21.06 -14.11
C VAL A 485 -14.40 19.83 -13.23
N ALA A 486 -13.98 18.72 -13.83
CA ALA A 486 -13.48 17.56 -13.10
C ALA A 486 -12.03 17.81 -12.64
N VAL A 487 -11.74 17.54 -11.38
CA VAL A 487 -10.42 17.71 -10.78
C VAL A 487 -9.92 16.35 -10.31
N ARG A 488 -8.74 15.96 -10.80
CA ARG A 488 -8.01 14.77 -10.34
C ARG A 488 -6.86 15.21 -9.43
N ASN A 489 -6.59 14.44 -8.38
CA ASN A 489 -5.61 14.78 -7.36
C ASN A 489 -4.71 13.60 -7.04
N VAL A 490 -3.78 13.34 -7.95
CA VAL A 490 -2.78 12.28 -7.89
C VAL A 490 -1.68 12.67 -6.92
N TYR A 491 -1.43 11.87 -5.89
CA TYR A 491 -0.40 12.20 -4.90
C TYR A 491 0.98 11.67 -5.25
N PHE A 492 1.04 10.43 -5.75
CA PHE A 492 2.29 9.73 -6.01
C PHE A 492 2.30 9.23 -7.44
N GLU A 493 3.47 9.28 -8.06
CA GLU A 493 3.67 8.80 -9.43
C GLU A 493 4.91 7.91 -9.53
N PRO A 494 4.92 6.91 -10.43
CA PRO A 494 6.11 6.16 -10.74
C PRO A 494 7.08 6.97 -11.60
N THR A 495 8.30 7.14 -11.10
CA THR A 495 9.45 7.63 -11.86
C THR A 495 10.28 6.44 -12.35
N PRO A 496 10.36 6.18 -13.66
CA PRO A 496 11.13 5.08 -14.20
C PRO A 496 12.58 5.11 -13.70
N LEU A 497 13.13 3.95 -13.29
CA LEU A 497 14.51 3.84 -12.83
C LEU A 497 15.53 4.19 -13.93
N GLU A 498 15.12 4.30 -15.18
CA GLU A 498 15.93 4.86 -16.26
C GLU A 498 16.24 6.35 -16.14
N LEU A 499 15.40 7.09 -15.42
CA LEU A 499 15.60 8.50 -15.11
C LEU A 499 16.36 8.71 -13.79
N VAL A 500 16.51 7.65 -12.99
CA VAL A 500 17.23 7.66 -11.71
C VAL A 500 18.67 7.22 -11.93
N THR A 501 19.63 8.08 -11.56
CA THR A 501 21.06 7.78 -11.67
C THR A 501 21.46 6.67 -10.71
N ALA A 502 21.03 6.76 -9.45
CA ALA A 502 21.20 5.69 -8.48
C ALA A 502 20.14 5.75 -7.38
N LEU A 503 19.76 4.57 -6.87
CA LEU A 503 19.03 4.45 -5.61
C LEU A 503 20.06 4.42 -4.47
N ILE A 504 19.92 5.33 -3.51
CA ILE A 504 20.74 5.34 -2.30
C ILE A 504 19.96 4.65 -1.19
N THR A 505 20.56 3.62 -0.61
CA THR A 505 20.03 2.81 0.49
C THR A 505 20.95 2.90 1.71
N GLU A 506 20.55 2.31 2.84
CA GLU A 506 21.42 2.13 4.01
C GLU A 506 22.70 1.34 3.69
N SER A 507 22.65 0.45 2.69
CA SER A 507 23.78 -0.35 2.22
C SER A 507 24.59 0.34 1.11
N GLY A 508 24.29 1.60 0.79
CA GLY A 508 24.96 2.39 -0.25
C GLY A 508 24.17 2.45 -1.57
N LYS A 509 24.88 2.73 -2.66
CA LYS A 509 24.32 2.83 -4.02
C LYS A 509 23.87 1.45 -4.50
N LEU A 510 22.58 1.31 -4.84
CA LEU A 510 22.01 0.07 -5.34
C LEU A 510 21.79 0.16 -6.86
N GLU A 511 22.46 -0.72 -7.59
CA GLU A 511 22.31 -0.86 -9.04
C GLU A 511 20.98 -1.54 -9.41
N ARG A 512 20.48 -1.29 -10.63
CA ARG A 512 19.13 -1.75 -11.06
C ARG A 512 18.92 -3.26 -10.93
N GLY A 513 19.92 -4.06 -11.29
CA GLY A 513 19.83 -5.52 -11.16
C GLY A 513 19.68 -5.98 -9.70
N ALA A 514 20.33 -5.27 -8.77
CA ALA A 514 20.25 -5.57 -7.34
C ALA A 514 18.91 -5.11 -6.73
N ILE A 515 18.30 -4.05 -7.26
CA ILE A 515 16.94 -3.60 -6.86
C ILE A 515 15.92 -4.72 -7.08
N ALA A 516 15.91 -5.35 -8.25
CA ALA A 516 14.96 -6.42 -8.57
C ALA A 516 15.10 -7.64 -7.64
N ALA A 517 16.33 -8.05 -7.34
CA ALA A 517 16.61 -9.15 -6.42
C ALA A 517 16.18 -8.82 -4.98
N ALA A 518 16.45 -7.60 -4.51
CA ALA A 518 16.05 -7.14 -3.18
C ALA A 518 14.52 -7.05 -3.04
N VAL A 519 13.83 -6.55 -4.07
CA VAL A 519 12.37 -6.56 -4.16
C VAL A 519 11.82 -7.99 -4.12
N HIS A 520 12.42 -8.92 -4.85
CA HIS A 520 11.99 -10.33 -4.83
C HIS A 520 12.11 -10.93 -3.42
N LYS A 521 13.21 -10.67 -2.71
CA LYS A 521 13.36 -11.10 -1.31
C LYS A 521 12.26 -10.53 -0.41
N ARG A 522 11.90 -9.26 -0.59
CA ARG A 522 10.78 -8.64 0.15
C ARG A 522 9.44 -9.28 -0.17
N ARG A 523 9.20 -9.63 -1.44
CA ARG A 523 7.98 -10.34 -1.87
C ARG A 523 7.78 -11.66 -1.12
N GLU A 524 8.82 -12.46 -1.01
CA GLU A 524 8.72 -13.76 -0.34
C GLU A 524 8.48 -13.60 1.17
N LEU A 525 9.12 -12.62 1.81
CA LEU A 525 8.86 -12.26 3.21
C LEU A 525 7.41 -11.81 3.43
N TYR A 526 6.89 -10.94 2.55
CA TYR A 526 5.50 -10.48 2.60
C TYR A 526 4.51 -11.65 2.44
N LYS A 527 4.76 -12.54 1.47
CA LYS A 527 3.93 -13.73 1.29
C LYS A 527 3.91 -14.60 2.55
N ALA A 528 5.07 -14.86 3.15
CA ALA A 528 5.19 -15.66 4.36
C ALA A 528 4.45 -15.02 5.54
N ALA A 529 4.64 -13.73 5.78
CA ALA A 529 4.01 -13.00 6.89
C ALA A 529 2.48 -13.12 6.90
N PHE A 530 1.85 -13.05 5.72
CA PHE A 530 0.41 -13.06 5.60
C PHE A 530 -0.16 -14.45 5.28
N GLN A 531 0.66 -15.53 5.22
CA GLN A 531 0.16 -16.87 4.90
C GLN A 531 -0.90 -17.37 5.88
N LEU A 532 -0.78 -16.98 7.16
CA LEU A 532 -1.75 -17.31 8.20
C LEU A 532 -2.93 -16.33 8.28
N CYS A 533 -2.87 -15.18 7.61
CA CYS A 533 -3.89 -14.12 7.69
C CYS A 533 -5.10 -14.38 6.80
#